data_AF-A0A5A7TNP7-F1
#
_entry.id   AF-A0A5A7TNP7-F1
#
_cell.length_a   1.000
_cell.length_b   1.000
_cell.length_c   1.000
_cell.angle_alpha   90.00
_cell.angle_beta   90.00
_cell.angle_gamma   90.00
#
_symmetry.space_group_name_H-M   'P 1'
#
loop_
_entity.id
_entity.type
_entity.pdbx_description
1 polymer ?
#
loop_
_entity_poly.entity_id
_entity_poly.type
_entity_poly.pdbx_seq_one_letter_code
_entity_poly.pdbx_strand_id
1 'polypeptide(L)'
;MALLLEEIVKSVELWLKLIKKPDPFVDPNLDPVLLVPGVAGSILNAVNDDTGKEERVWVRIFGADSKLRTELWSFYDPTSGKSVCFDPKIKIRVPDERDGLYAIDTLDPDMIIGCDSIYYFHDMIVEMTKWGFQEGKTLFGFGYDFRQSNRLPETLDLLAAKLEAVYTASGGKKINVISHSMGGLLVKCFMGLRSKIFEKYVKNWIAIAAPFQGAPGYVTSTFVSGMSFVNGWRQNFFISKWSMHQLLIECPSLYELMGSPDFNWQHIPLLEVWREKHDKDGNSHNVLESYPLKESVEILTESLSTNKILHDGVDIPLPFNLDILKWANETREILKNAKLPPQVKFYNIYATGLETPHTVCYGDAENPVADLHKLRYTEPKYVYVDGDGTVPVESAMADGLDAVARVGVPGEHQRVLRDHRLFRSLKHWLKAGDPDPFYDPLNDYVILPTGFEIESHVEKGLEVAALKEEWEIISNDQNKPDELCNGKPMVSSITLSQIVGDCPSSRAEACATVVVHPQQDGKQHVELNALSVSVDA
;
A
#
# COMPACT_ATOMS: atom_id res chain seq x y z
N MET A 1 20.90 15.87 -36.37
CA MET A 1 20.85 14.68 -35.50
C MET A 1 19.63 14.68 -34.60
N ALA A 2 19.32 15.75 -33.84
CA ALA A 2 18.10 15.83 -33.03
C ALA A 2 16.79 15.67 -33.85
N LEU A 3 16.67 16.34 -35.00
CA LEU A 3 15.52 16.21 -35.93
C LEU A 3 15.35 14.80 -36.52
N LEU A 4 16.44 14.06 -36.72
CA LEU A 4 16.42 12.68 -37.24
C LEU A 4 16.02 11.67 -36.15
N LEU A 5 16.38 11.95 -34.88
CA LEU A 5 15.94 11.13 -33.74
C LEU A 5 14.42 11.28 -33.53
N GLU A 6 13.90 12.48 -33.68
CA GLU A 6 12.47 12.79 -33.50
C GLU A 6 11.60 12.12 -34.58
N GLU A 7 12.08 12.05 -35.82
CA GLU A 7 11.41 11.32 -36.91
C GLU A 7 11.47 9.80 -36.72
N ILE A 8 12.58 9.28 -36.18
CA ILE A 8 12.69 7.84 -35.83
C ILE A 8 11.73 7.48 -34.71
N VAL A 9 11.63 8.31 -33.66
CA VAL A 9 10.68 8.10 -32.55
C VAL A 9 9.23 8.12 -33.06
N LYS A 10 8.86 9.11 -33.89
CA LYS A 10 7.52 9.16 -34.50
C LYS A 10 7.24 7.95 -35.38
N SER A 11 8.24 7.47 -36.13
CA SER A 11 8.10 6.29 -37.00
C SER A 11 7.96 5.00 -36.20
N VAL A 12 8.68 4.87 -35.08
CA VAL A 12 8.57 3.75 -34.13
C VAL A 12 7.22 3.79 -33.43
N GLU A 13 6.72 4.97 -33.02
CA GLU A 13 5.37 5.13 -32.45
C GLU A 13 4.27 4.76 -33.45
N LEU A 14 4.40 5.17 -34.71
CA LEU A 14 3.50 4.78 -35.80
C LEU A 14 3.55 3.27 -36.05
N TRP A 15 4.73 2.67 -36.01
CA TRP A 15 4.90 1.23 -36.18
C TRP A 15 4.32 0.42 -35.01
N LEU A 16 4.51 0.88 -33.76
CA LEU A 16 3.89 0.31 -32.56
C LEU A 16 2.37 0.44 -32.57
N LYS A 17 1.81 1.52 -33.14
CA LYS A 17 0.36 1.68 -33.37
C LYS A 17 -0.18 0.78 -34.50
N LEU A 18 0.67 0.34 -35.43
CA LEU A 18 0.32 -0.55 -36.55
C LEU A 18 0.41 -2.04 -36.21
N ILE A 19 1.04 -2.41 -35.09
CA ILE A 19 0.89 -3.74 -34.51
C ILE A 19 -0.57 -3.83 -34.06
N LYS A 20 -1.40 -4.52 -34.85
CA LYS A 20 -2.74 -4.94 -34.43
C LYS A 20 -2.58 -5.70 -33.11
N LYS A 21 -2.89 -5.05 -31.99
CA LYS A 21 -3.17 -5.78 -30.76
C LYS A 21 -4.30 -6.75 -31.12
N PRO A 22 -4.19 -8.05 -30.78
CA PRO A 22 -5.29 -8.99 -30.99
C PRO A 22 -6.55 -8.39 -30.37
N ASP A 23 -7.70 -8.59 -31.02
CA ASP A 23 -8.97 -8.14 -30.45
C ASP A 23 -9.05 -8.66 -29.01
N PRO A 24 -9.29 -7.77 -28.02
CA PRO A 24 -9.30 -8.20 -26.63
C PRO A 24 -10.34 -9.29 -26.45
N PHE A 25 -9.96 -10.39 -25.78
CA PHE A 25 -10.92 -11.39 -25.34
C PHE A 25 -11.93 -10.69 -24.42
N VAL A 26 -13.23 -10.86 -24.70
CA VAL A 26 -14.31 -10.28 -23.89
C VAL A 26 -15.25 -11.39 -23.49
N ASP A 27 -15.44 -11.58 -22.19
CA ASP A 27 -16.45 -12.48 -21.64
C ASP A 27 -17.66 -11.67 -21.15
N PRO A 28 -18.79 -11.69 -21.88
CA PRO A 28 -19.99 -10.95 -21.50
C PRO A 28 -20.69 -11.49 -20.24
N ASN A 29 -20.29 -12.67 -19.75
CA ASN A 29 -20.93 -13.30 -18.60
C ASN A 29 -20.33 -12.85 -17.26
N LEU A 30 -19.17 -12.19 -17.26
CA LEU A 30 -18.55 -11.68 -16.03
C LEU A 30 -19.45 -10.69 -15.30
N ASP A 31 -19.44 -10.78 -13.97
CA ASP A 31 -20.05 -9.78 -13.11
C ASP A 31 -19.14 -8.54 -13.04
N PRO A 32 -19.69 -7.32 -13.02
CA PRO A 32 -18.89 -6.12 -13.09
C PRO A 32 -18.00 -5.92 -11.86
N VAL A 33 -16.88 -5.24 -12.06
CA VAL A 33 -15.90 -4.89 -11.04
C VAL A 33 -15.77 -3.38 -10.92
N LEU A 34 -15.77 -2.89 -9.68
CA LEU A 34 -15.46 -1.51 -9.35
C LEU A 34 -14.18 -1.47 -8.49
N LEU A 35 -13.14 -0.81 -9.00
CA LEU A 35 -11.87 -0.61 -8.30
C LEU A 35 -11.89 0.69 -7.48
N VAL A 36 -11.51 0.62 -6.21
CA VAL A 36 -11.49 1.75 -5.27
C VAL A 36 -10.07 1.93 -4.69
N PRO A 37 -9.42 3.08 -4.90
CA PRO A 37 -8.04 3.34 -4.50
C PRO A 37 -7.89 3.64 -3.01
N GLY A 38 -6.65 3.70 -2.55
CA GLY A 38 -6.29 4.12 -1.20
C GLY A 38 -5.95 5.61 -1.13
N VAL A 39 -5.38 6.01 0.00
CA VAL A 39 -4.88 7.38 0.19
C VAL A 39 -3.86 7.71 -0.89
N ALA A 40 -3.93 8.91 -1.47
CA ALA A 40 -3.13 9.34 -2.62
C ALA A 40 -3.26 8.53 -3.92
N GLY A 41 -4.09 7.49 -3.97
CA GLY A 41 -4.22 6.62 -5.15
C GLY A 41 -5.18 7.13 -6.24
N SER A 42 -5.56 8.41 -6.20
CA SER A 42 -6.43 9.06 -7.19
C SER A 42 -5.77 10.30 -7.76
N ILE A 43 -5.87 10.51 -9.07
CA ILE A 43 -5.52 11.79 -9.71
C ILE A 43 -6.48 12.89 -9.19
N LEU A 44 -5.93 14.05 -8.84
CA LEU A 44 -6.66 15.25 -8.48
C LEU A 44 -6.29 16.40 -9.45
N ASN A 45 -7.33 17.05 -9.96
CA ASN A 45 -7.23 18.26 -10.75
C ASN A 45 -7.76 19.46 -9.94
N ALA A 46 -7.03 20.57 -9.99
CA ALA A 46 -7.54 21.86 -9.55
C ALA A 46 -8.32 22.51 -10.69
N VAL A 47 -9.54 22.93 -10.39
CA VAL A 47 -10.42 23.67 -11.30
C VAL A 47 -10.60 25.07 -10.73
N ASN A 48 -10.21 26.07 -11.49
CA ASN A 48 -10.42 27.47 -11.12
C ASN A 48 -11.84 27.90 -11.52
N ASP A 49 -12.66 28.30 -10.56
CA ASP A 49 -14.07 28.65 -10.75
C ASP A 49 -14.26 29.85 -11.70
N ASP A 50 -13.37 30.85 -11.66
CA ASP A 50 -13.49 32.07 -12.46
C ASP A 50 -13.19 31.82 -13.94
N THR A 51 -12.18 30.99 -14.22
CA THR A 51 -11.65 30.77 -15.58
C THR A 51 -12.10 29.45 -16.20
N GLY A 52 -12.60 28.52 -15.38
CA GLY A 52 -12.87 27.14 -15.78
C GLY A 52 -11.60 26.34 -16.13
N LYS A 53 -10.40 26.89 -15.89
CA LYS A 53 -9.14 26.22 -16.20
C LYS A 53 -8.96 25.04 -15.25
N GLU A 54 -8.77 23.86 -15.83
CA GLU A 54 -8.48 22.61 -15.12
C GLU A 54 -6.99 22.25 -15.28
N GLU A 55 -6.33 21.92 -14.18
CA GLU A 55 -4.91 21.54 -14.15
C GLU A 55 -4.67 20.37 -13.18
N ARG A 56 -3.88 19.37 -13.58
CA ARG A 56 -3.49 18.26 -12.70
C ARG A 56 -2.55 18.75 -11.60
N VAL A 57 -2.94 18.53 -10.36
CA VAL A 57 -2.17 18.89 -9.16
C VAL A 57 -1.64 17.68 -8.41
N TRP A 58 -2.26 16.51 -8.62
CA TRP A 58 -1.81 15.24 -8.06
C TRP A 58 -2.22 14.07 -8.99
N VAL A 59 -1.44 13.01 -9.18
CA VAL A 59 0.00 12.97 -8.95
C VAL A 59 0.68 13.74 -10.07
N ARG A 60 1.74 14.46 -9.71
CA ARG A 60 2.56 15.21 -10.67
C ARG A 60 4.00 15.07 -10.25
N ILE A 61 4.90 14.94 -11.23
CA ILE A 61 6.34 14.94 -11.01
C ILE A 61 6.91 16.34 -11.23
N PHE A 62 6.61 16.96 -12.37
CA PHE A 62 7.16 18.28 -12.71
C PHE A 62 6.40 19.41 -12.01
N GLY A 63 7.12 20.22 -11.23
CA GLY A 63 6.52 21.35 -10.50
C GLY A 63 5.58 20.94 -9.37
N ALA A 64 5.63 19.66 -8.96
CA ALA A 64 4.73 19.04 -8.00
C ALA A 64 4.65 19.82 -6.69
N ASP A 65 5.81 20.15 -6.10
CA ASP A 65 5.88 20.92 -4.85
C ASP A 65 5.23 22.30 -4.99
N SER A 66 5.51 23.01 -6.09
CA SER A 66 4.91 24.33 -6.32
C SER A 66 3.40 24.25 -6.45
N LYS A 67 2.89 23.31 -7.25
CA LYS A 67 1.46 23.16 -7.52
C LYS A 67 0.71 22.68 -6.29
N LEU A 68 1.30 21.77 -5.52
CA LEU A 68 0.75 21.35 -4.24
C LEU A 68 0.58 22.54 -3.30
N ARG A 69 1.61 23.40 -3.17
CA ARG A 69 1.54 24.59 -2.30
C ARG A 69 0.52 25.63 -2.74
N THR A 70 0.39 25.86 -4.04
CA THR A 70 -0.48 26.93 -4.56
C THR A 70 -1.92 26.51 -4.77
N GLU A 71 -2.18 25.22 -5.02
CA GLU A 71 -3.50 24.77 -5.47
C GLU A 71 -4.11 23.62 -4.63
N LEU A 72 -3.30 22.88 -3.86
CA LEU A 72 -3.78 21.71 -3.11
C LEU A 72 -3.75 21.88 -1.58
N TRP A 73 -2.86 22.73 -1.07
CA TRP A 73 -2.85 23.12 0.33
C TRP A 73 -4.22 23.63 0.78
N SER A 74 -4.63 23.15 1.95
CA SER A 74 -6.00 23.27 2.43
C SER A 74 -6.04 23.51 3.93
N PHE A 75 -7.15 24.08 4.40
CA PHE A 75 -7.55 24.07 5.80
C PHE A 75 -8.81 23.24 5.97
N TYR A 76 -8.96 22.62 7.13
CA TYR A 76 -10.21 21.98 7.48
C TYR A 76 -11.24 23.01 7.94
N ASP A 77 -12.41 23.00 7.32
CA ASP A 77 -13.58 23.74 7.77
C ASP A 77 -14.46 22.83 8.65
N PRO A 78 -14.51 23.06 9.98
CA PRO A 78 -15.31 22.22 10.89
C PRO A 78 -16.82 22.37 10.67
N THR A 79 -17.28 23.43 9.98
CA THR A 79 -18.70 23.64 9.68
C THR A 79 -19.16 22.68 8.60
N SER A 80 -18.38 22.53 7.54
CA SER A 80 -18.67 21.62 6.43
C SER A 80 -18.10 20.22 6.62
N GLY A 81 -17.12 20.05 7.50
CA GLY A 81 -16.39 18.80 7.70
C GLY A 81 -15.41 18.47 6.56
N LYS A 82 -14.94 19.48 5.82
CA LYS A 82 -14.14 19.33 4.59
C LYS A 82 -12.80 20.02 4.68
N SER A 83 -11.82 19.45 4.00
CA SER A 83 -10.59 20.16 3.67
C SER A 83 -10.83 21.00 2.42
N VAL A 84 -10.75 22.33 2.55
CA VAL A 84 -10.96 23.28 1.46
C VAL A 84 -9.65 23.97 1.11
N CYS A 85 -9.38 24.20 -0.18
CA CYS A 85 -8.14 24.83 -0.62
C CYS A 85 -8.02 26.27 -0.08
N PHE A 86 -6.79 26.76 0.13
CA PHE A 86 -6.57 28.12 0.60
C PHE A 86 -7.10 29.19 -0.36
N ASP A 87 -6.91 28.99 -1.67
CA ASP A 87 -7.57 29.82 -2.68
C ASP A 87 -9.05 29.37 -2.81
N PRO A 88 -10.02 30.18 -2.39
CA PRO A 88 -11.44 29.83 -2.44
C PRO A 88 -11.96 29.67 -3.87
N LYS A 89 -11.21 30.12 -4.88
CA LYS A 89 -11.55 29.96 -6.31
C LYS A 89 -11.16 28.60 -6.85
N ILE A 90 -10.37 27.83 -6.11
CA ILE A 90 -9.90 26.52 -6.55
C ILE A 90 -10.78 25.44 -5.93
N LYS A 91 -11.34 24.60 -6.79
CA LYS A 91 -12.02 23.37 -6.40
C LYS A 91 -11.25 22.18 -6.87
N ILE A 92 -11.18 21.15 -6.05
CA ILE A 92 -10.57 19.89 -6.43
C ILE A 92 -11.61 18.99 -7.07
N ARG A 93 -11.24 18.43 -8.23
CA ARG A 93 -12.03 17.49 -9.00
C ARG A 93 -11.22 16.24 -9.25
N VAL A 94 -11.90 15.09 -9.18
CA VAL A 94 -11.34 13.82 -9.62
C VAL A 94 -11.78 13.56 -11.05
N PRO A 95 -10.86 13.21 -11.97
CA PRO A 95 -11.21 12.83 -13.33
C PRO A 95 -12.10 11.57 -13.38
N ASP A 96 -13.03 11.47 -14.33
CA ASP A 96 -13.94 10.31 -14.51
C ASP A 96 -13.78 9.64 -15.89
N GLU A 97 -12.73 10.00 -16.64
CA GLU A 97 -12.39 9.39 -17.93
C GLU A 97 -12.11 7.89 -17.77
N ARG A 98 -12.34 7.13 -18.86
CA ARG A 98 -12.29 5.66 -18.85
C ARG A 98 -13.14 5.08 -17.71
N ASP A 99 -14.32 5.66 -17.53
CA ASP A 99 -15.27 5.29 -16.48
C ASP A 99 -14.63 5.25 -15.08
N GLY A 100 -13.80 6.24 -14.79
CA GLY A 100 -13.08 6.43 -13.53
C GLY A 100 -11.79 5.61 -13.40
N LEU A 101 -11.44 4.76 -14.38
CA LEU A 101 -10.18 4.03 -14.38
C LEU A 101 -8.98 4.96 -14.60
N TYR A 102 -9.14 6.03 -15.40
CA TYR A 102 -8.05 6.97 -15.66
C TYR A 102 -7.49 7.57 -14.37
N ALA A 103 -8.34 7.88 -13.40
CA ALA A 103 -7.92 8.49 -12.14
C ALA A 103 -7.07 7.56 -11.25
N ILE A 104 -7.08 6.24 -11.49
CA ILE A 104 -6.50 5.24 -10.58
C ILE A 104 -5.52 4.27 -11.27
N ASP A 105 -5.41 4.33 -12.60
CA ASP A 105 -4.57 3.45 -13.42
C ASP A 105 -3.07 3.77 -13.23
N THR A 106 -2.63 4.88 -13.84
CA THR A 106 -1.27 5.40 -13.82
C THR A 106 -1.33 6.80 -13.26
N LEU A 107 -0.76 7.03 -12.08
CA LEU A 107 -1.04 8.25 -11.32
C LEU A 107 -0.44 9.53 -11.94
N ASP A 108 0.66 9.42 -12.69
CA ASP A 108 1.24 10.49 -13.52
C ASP A 108 1.45 10.01 -14.97
N PRO A 109 0.43 10.15 -15.83
CA PRO A 109 0.48 9.68 -17.21
C PRO A 109 1.33 10.55 -18.14
N ASP A 110 1.76 11.74 -17.72
CA ASP A 110 2.58 12.64 -18.56
C ASP A 110 4.07 12.30 -18.49
N MET A 111 4.46 11.36 -17.64
CA MET A 111 5.84 10.90 -17.57
C MET A 111 6.13 9.91 -18.71
N ILE A 112 6.85 10.40 -19.73
CA ILE A 112 7.16 9.65 -20.97
C ILE A 112 8.27 8.58 -20.76
N ILE A 113 8.99 8.61 -19.62
CA ILE A 113 10.10 7.69 -19.34
C ILE A 113 9.66 6.71 -18.25
N GLY A 114 9.63 5.41 -18.58
CA GLY A 114 9.11 4.34 -17.73
C GLY A 114 9.75 4.25 -16.35
N CYS A 115 9.03 4.73 -15.34
CA CYS A 115 9.28 4.34 -13.96
C CYS A 115 8.06 3.55 -13.49
N ASP A 116 8.29 2.28 -13.18
CA ASP A 116 7.26 1.38 -12.63
C ASP A 116 6.62 1.95 -11.36
N SER A 117 7.19 2.97 -10.72
CA SER A 117 6.69 3.61 -9.49
C SER A 117 5.39 4.42 -9.64
N ILE A 118 4.83 4.54 -10.84
CA ILE A 118 3.63 5.38 -11.11
C ILE A 118 2.38 4.55 -11.41
N TYR A 119 2.58 3.29 -11.74
CA TYR A 119 1.50 2.33 -11.92
C TYR A 119 0.86 2.03 -10.56
N TYR A 120 -0.44 2.24 -10.45
CA TYR A 120 -1.16 1.95 -9.23
C TYR A 120 -2.08 0.75 -9.45
N PHE A 121 -3.22 0.91 -10.12
CA PHE A 121 -4.03 -0.22 -10.59
C PHE A 121 -3.67 -0.71 -12.00
N HIS A 122 -2.70 -0.10 -12.69
CA HIS A 122 -2.36 -0.43 -14.08
C HIS A 122 -2.26 -1.94 -14.36
N ASP A 123 -1.40 -2.65 -13.62
CA ASP A 123 -1.15 -4.07 -13.85
C ASP A 123 -2.41 -4.91 -13.57
N MET A 124 -3.19 -4.53 -12.56
CA MET A 124 -4.48 -5.18 -12.28
C MET A 124 -5.47 -4.97 -13.43
N ILE A 125 -5.59 -3.74 -13.95
CA ILE A 125 -6.47 -3.44 -15.09
C ILE A 125 -6.04 -4.25 -16.32
N VAL A 126 -4.74 -4.33 -16.58
CA VAL A 126 -4.18 -5.13 -17.68
C VAL A 126 -4.52 -6.61 -17.52
N GLU A 127 -4.30 -7.19 -16.33
CA GLU A 127 -4.61 -8.60 -16.07
C GLU A 127 -6.11 -8.88 -16.17
N MET A 128 -6.97 -8.04 -15.60
CA MET A 128 -8.42 -8.21 -15.71
C MET A 128 -8.89 -8.12 -17.16
N THR A 129 -8.30 -7.24 -17.97
CA THR A 129 -8.60 -7.18 -19.41
C THR A 129 -8.23 -8.50 -20.11
N LYS A 130 -7.10 -9.13 -19.74
CA LYS A 130 -6.74 -10.48 -20.25
C LYS A 130 -7.73 -11.55 -19.83
N TRP A 131 -8.38 -11.41 -18.67
CA TRP A 131 -9.39 -12.37 -18.18
C TRP A 131 -10.77 -12.19 -18.82
N GLY A 132 -10.96 -11.18 -19.67
CA GLY A 132 -12.23 -10.95 -20.39
C GLY A 132 -13.02 -9.73 -19.93
N PHE A 133 -12.52 -8.96 -18.97
CA PHE A 133 -13.18 -7.73 -18.53
C PHE A 133 -13.06 -6.61 -19.57
N GLN A 134 -14.08 -5.76 -19.65
CA GLN A 134 -14.15 -4.65 -20.60
C GLN A 134 -14.42 -3.33 -19.85
N GLU A 135 -13.53 -2.35 -20.06
CA GLU A 135 -13.71 -0.98 -19.54
C GLU A 135 -15.07 -0.40 -19.95
N GLY A 136 -15.74 0.26 -19.01
CA GLY A 136 -17.04 0.89 -19.23
C GLY A 136 -18.22 -0.07 -19.37
N LYS A 137 -17.99 -1.39 -19.29
CA LYS A 137 -19.06 -2.41 -19.28
C LYS A 137 -19.00 -3.36 -18.11
N THR A 138 -17.83 -3.90 -17.82
CA THR A 138 -17.61 -4.84 -16.71
C THR A 138 -16.42 -4.47 -15.83
N LEU A 139 -15.63 -3.45 -16.19
CA LEU A 139 -14.54 -2.92 -15.39
C LEU A 139 -14.63 -1.40 -15.28
N PHE A 140 -14.58 -0.91 -14.04
CA PHE A 140 -14.81 0.48 -13.69
C PHE A 140 -13.89 0.92 -12.55
N GLY A 141 -13.58 2.21 -12.47
CA GLY A 141 -12.81 2.80 -11.37
C GLY A 141 -13.63 3.83 -10.60
N PHE A 142 -13.27 4.05 -9.34
CA PHE A 142 -13.83 5.12 -8.52
C PHE A 142 -12.71 5.85 -7.78
N GLY A 143 -12.12 6.86 -8.43
CA GLY A 143 -11.25 7.81 -7.74
C GLY A 143 -12.06 8.73 -6.83
N TYR A 144 -11.41 9.25 -5.78
CA TYR A 144 -12.01 10.20 -4.85
C TYR A 144 -10.97 11.18 -4.28
N ASP A 145 -11.41 12.33 -3.75
CA ASP A 145 -10.51 13.25 -3.05
C ASP A 145 -10.05 12.64 -1.74
N PHE A 146 -8.86 12.04 -1.76
CA PHE A 146 -8.28 11.32 -0.63
C PHE A 146 -7.97 12.22 0.57
N ARG A 147 -8.06 13.54 0.46
CA ARG A 147 -7.87 14.46 1.59
C ARG A 147 -9.07 14.41 2.54
N GLN A 148 -10.25 14.15 1.99
CA GLN A 148 -11.52 14.19 2.72
C GLN A 148 -11.74 12.98 3.63
N SER A 149 -12.68 13.11 4.56
CA SER A 149 -13.12 12.01 5.42
C SER A 149 -13.75 10.88 4.62
N ASN A 150 -13.49 9.63 5.02
CA ASN A 150 -14.10 8.42 4.46
C ASN A 150 -15.62 8.35 4.67
N ARG A 151 -16.19 9.20 5.54
CA ARG A 151 -17.63 9.33 5.75
C ARG A 151 -18.22 10.64 5.25
N LEU A 152 -17.48 11.41 4.44
CA LEU A 152 -17.98 12.66 3.89
C LEU A 152 -19.22 12.38 3.01
N PRO A 153 -20.39 13.00 3.29
CA PRO A 153 -21.64 12.69 2.59
C PRO A 153 -21.53 12.79 1.07
N GLU A 154 -20.84 13.80 0.54
CA GLU A 154 -20.67 14.00 -0.89
C GLU A 154 -19.90 12.85 -1.56
N THR A 155 -18.82 12.37 -0.94
CA THR A 155 -18.07 11.22 -1.46
C THR A 155 -18.91 9.94 -1.42
N LEU A 156 -19.68 9.75 -0.34
CA LEU A 156 -20.59 8.61 -0.23
C LEU A 156 -21.72 8.66 -1.27
N ASP A 157 -22.28 9.83 -1.53
CA ASP A 157 -23.35 10.00 -2.51
C ASP A 157 -22.81 9.83 -3.95
N LEU A 158 -21.57 10.26 -4.23
CA LEU A 158 -20.87 9.96 -5.49
C LEU A 158 -20.63 8.45 -5.65
N LEU A 159 -20.22 7.74 -4.59
CA LEU A 159 -20.05 6.28 -4.63
C LEU A 159 -21.39 5.57 -4.87
N ALA A 160 -22.48 6.03 -4.25
CA ALA A 160 -23.82 5.50 -4.51
C ALA A 160 -24.22 5.66 -5.99
N ALA A 161 -24.01 6.86 -6.55
CA ALA A 161 -24.30 7.13 -7.95
C ALA A 161 -23.43 6.27 -8.89
N LYS A 162 -22.15 6.07 -8.56
CA LYS A 162 -21.25 5.22 -9.34
C LYS A 162 -21.72 3.75 -9.32
N LEU A 163 -22.10 3.22 -8.17
CA LEU A 163 -22.64 1.85 -8.07
C LEU A 163 -23.91 1.67 -8.92
N GLU A 164 -24.82 2.65 -8.93
CA GLU A 164 -26.01 2.60 -9.78
C GLU A 164 -25.68 2.66 -11.28
N ALA A 165 -24.74 3.53 -11.67
CA ALA A 165 -24.27 3.65 -13.04
C ALA A 165 -23.63 2.33 -13.53
N VAL A 166 -22.75 1.74 -12.73
CA VAL A 166 -22.11 0.45 -13.02
C VAL A 166 -23.15 -0.66 -13.13
N TYR A 167 -24.08 -0.76 -12.19
CA TYR A 167 -25.15 -1.76 -12.21
C TYR A 167 -25.97 -1.66 -13.50
N THR A 168 -26.30 -0.44 -13.92
CA THR A 168 -27.07 -0.18 -15.15
C THR A 168 -26.27 -0.54 -16.41
N ALA A 169 -25.02 -0.07 -16.51
CA ALA A 169 -24.12 -0.35 -17.63
C ALA A 169 -23.84 -1.85 -17.80
N SER A 170 -23.89 -2.60 -16.70
CA SER A 170 -23.63 -4.04 -16.65
C SER A 170 -24.88 -4.91 -16.82
N GLY A 171 -25.99 -4.33 -17.29
CA GLY A 171 -27.23 -5.07 -17.55
C GLY A 171 -27.94 -5.57 -16.28
N GLY A 172 -27.76 -4.89 -15.14
CA GLY A 172 -28.40 -5.24 -13.88
C GLY A 172 -27.69 -6.34 -13.07
N LYS A 173 -26.42 -6.62 -13.37
CA LYS A 173 -25.60 -7.53 -12.55
C LYS A 173 -25.07 -6.82 -11.31
N LYS A 174 -25.10 -7.50 -10.16
CA LYS A 174 -24.47 -7.01 -8.93
C LYS A 174 -22.94 -6.97 -9.07
N ILE A 175 -22.32 -6.06 -8.31
CA ILE A 175 -20.96 -5.59 -8.51
C ILE A 175 -19.98 -6.23 -7.53
N ASN A 176 -18.80 -6.61 -8.01
CA ASN A 176 -17.64 -6.93 -7.20
C ASN A 176 -16.86 -5.65 -6.91
N VAL A 177 -16.84 -5.20 -5.66
CA VAL A 177 -16.04 -4.04 -5.26
C VAL A 177 -14.66 -4.53 -4.80
N ILE A 178 -13.59 -4.03 -5.41
CA ILE A 178 -12.21 -4.30 -4.99
C ILE A 178 -11.63 -2.99 -4.48
N SER A 179 -11.26 -2.95 -3.21
CA SER A 179 -10.73 -1.75 -2.56
C SER A 179 -9.32 -1.98 -2.07
N HIS A 180 -8.44 -0.99 -2.22
CA HIS A 180 -7.08 -1.04 -1.69
C HIS A 180 -6.88 -0.03 -0.54
N SER A 181 -6.13 -0.43 0.49
CA SER A 181 -5.67 0.45 1.57
C SER A 181 -6.84 1.24 2.17
N MET A 182 -6.73 2.56 2.29
CA MET A 182 -7.79 3.44 2.82
C MET A 182 -9.12 3.33 2.06
N GLY A 183 -9.13 2.91 0.80
CA GLY A 183 -10.36 2.63 0.05
C GLY A 183 -11.23 1.58 0.74
N GLY A 184 -10.63 0.64 1.48
CA GLY A 184 -11.36 -0.31 2.31
C GLY A 184 -12.12 0.37 3.46
N LEU A 185 -11.56 1.44 4.05
CA LEU A 185 -12.24 2.23 5.07
C LEU A 185 -13.41 3.03 4.48
N LEU A 186 -13.21 3.63 3.30
CA LEU A 186 -14.30 4.30 2.55
C LEU A 186 -15.45 3.35 2.26
N VAL A 187 -15.16 2.16 1.71
CA VAL A 187 -16.19 1.16 1.42
C VAL A 187 -16.88 0.66 2.69
N LYS A 188 -16.14 0.48 3.79
CA LYS A 188 -16.72 0.09 5.08
C LYS A 188 -17.62 1.18 5.70
N CYS A 189 -17.22 2.45 5.61
CA CYS A 189 -18.05 3.60 5.99
C CYS A 189 -19.32 3.65 5.14
N PHE A 190 -19.20 3.49 3.83
CA PHE A 190 -20.35 3.44 2.93
C PHE A 190 -21.28 2.28 3.27
N MET A 191 -20.75 1.09 3.53
CA MET A 191 -21.53 -0.07 3.98
C MET A 191 -22.29 0.23 5.29
N GLY A 192 -21.64 0.87 6.27
CA GLY A 192 -22.27 1.21 7.55
C GLY A 192 -23.36 2.29 7.43
N LEU A 193 -23.16 3.30 6.58
CA LEU A 193 -24.03 4.48 6.48
C LEU A 193 -25.07 4.40 5.35
N ARG A 194 -24.84 3.55 4.35
CA ARG A 194 -25.67 3.37 3.14
C ARG A 194 -25.95 1.88 2.89
N SER A 195 -26.10 1.08 3.95
CA SER A 195 -26.27 -0.38 3.91
C SER A 195 -27.29 -0.90 2.89
N LYS A 196 -28.46 -0.26 2.76
CA LYS A 196 -29.48 -0.65 1.76
C LYS A 196 -29.00 -0.51 0.31
N ILE A 197 -28.25 0.55 0.02
CA ILE A 197 -27.68 0.78 -1.33
C ILE A 197 -26.57 -0.24 -1.58
N PHE A 198 -25.72 -0.47 -0.57
CA PHE A 198 -24.65 -1.46 -0.64
C PHE A 198 -25.21 -2.87 -0.90
N GLU A 199 -26.22 -3.32 -0.14
CA GLU A 199 -26.86 -4.63 -0.33
C GLU A 199 -27.55 -4.77 -1.70
N LYS A 200 -28.14 -3.67 -2.21
CA LYS A 200 -28.80 -3.65 -3.51
C LYS A 200 -27.82 -3.91 -4.65
N TYR A 201 -26.67 -3.22 -4.64
CA TYR A 201 -25.77 -3.21 -5.80
C TYR A 201 -24.56 -4.12 -5.67
N VAL A 202 -24.05 -4.38 -4.45
CA VAL A 202 -22.80 -5.13 -4.24
C VAL A 202 -23.07 -6.62 -4.09
N LYS A 203 -22.27 -7.44 -4.77
CA LYS A 203 -22.26 -8.91 -4.69
C LYS A 203 -21.16 -9.39 -3.76
N ASN A 204 -19.94 -8.96 -4.04
CA ASN A 204 -18.74 -9.30 -3.29
C ASN A 204 -17.98 -8.02 -2.99
N TRP A 205 -17.37 -7.93 -1.83
CA TRP A 205 -16.37 -6.91 -1.50
C TRP A 205 -15.05 -7.60 -1.16
N ILE A 206 -14.00 -7.23 -1.87
CA ILE A 206 -12.63 -7.71 -1.68
C ILE A 206 -11.79 -6.52 -1.20
N ALA A 207 -11.35 -6.56 0.06
CA ALA A 207 -10.44 -5.56 0.60
C ALA A 207 -9.00 -6.06 0.50
N ILE A 208 -8.09 -5.20 0.01
CA ILE A 208 -6.66 -5.48 -0.14
C ILE A 208 -5.88 -4.49 0.72
N ALA A 209 -5.06 -5.00 1.65
CA ALA A 209 -4.20 -4.23 2.55
C ALA A 209 -4.91 -3.08 3.29
N ALA A 210 -6.19 -3.28 3.66
CA ALA A 210 -6.99 -2.23 4.29
C ALA A 210 -6.63 -2.05 5.77
N PRO A 211 -6.26 -0.84 6.24
CA PRO A 211 -5.85 -0.60 7.63
C PRO A 211 -7.07 -0.46 8.56
N PHE A 212 -7.79 -1.55 8.83
CA PHE A 212 -9.06 -1.49 9.59
C PHE A 212 -8.93 -0.90 11.00
N GLN A 213 -7.75 -0.99 11.63
CA GLN A 213 -7.45 -0.37 12.92
C GLN A 213 -6.39 0.74 12.82
N GLY A 214 -6.08 1.19 11.60
CA GLY A 214 -5.09 2.22 11.33
C GLY A 214 -3.66 1.69 11.13
N ALA A 215 -2.73 2.61 10.87
CA ALA A 215 -1.31 2.36 10.63
C ALA A 215 -0.49 3.22 11.61
N PRO A 216 -0.40 2.83 12.90
CA PRO A 216 0.04 3.70 13.99
C PRO A 216 1.43 4.30 13.79
N GLY A 217 2.45 3.48 13.50
CA GLY A 217 3.82 3.99 13.36
C GLY A 217 4.00 4.90 12.15
N TYR A 218 3.43 4.51 11.01
CA TYR A 218 3.48 5.29 9.77
C TYR A 218 2.76 6.65 9.91
N VAL A 219 1.58 6.67 10.51
CA VAL A 219 0.77 7.88 10.66
C VAL A 219 1.33 8.82 11.73
N THR A 220 1.78 8.31 12.88
CA THR A 220 2.41 9.12 13.93
C THR A 220 3.66 9.82 13.42
N SER A 221 4.52 9.11 12.69
CA SER A 221 5.71 9.73 12.09
C SER A 221 5.39 10.73 10.97
N THR A 222 4.26 10.54 10.27
CA THR A 222 3.73 11.53 9.32
C THR A 222 3.32 12.82 10.01
N PHE A 223 2.61 12.77 11.14
CA PHE A 223 2.24 13.97 11.90
C PHE A 223 3.43 14.75 12.46
N VAL A 224 4.50 14.06 12.85
CA VAL A 224 5.66 14.72 13.46
C VAL A 224 6.59 15.32 12.41
N SER A 225 6.90 14.58 11.34
CA SER A 225 8.00 14.91 10.43
C SER A 225 7.66 14.86 8.94
N GLY A 226 6.48 14.34 8.55
CA GLY A 226 6.08 14.14 7.16
C GLY A 226 6.87 13.08 6.40
N MET A 227 7.78 12.35 7.09
CA MET A 227 8.76 11.45 6.48
C MET A 227 8.13 10.24 5.79
N SER A 228 7.08 9.68 6.36
CA SER A 228 6.62 8.33 6.02
C SER A 228 5.91 8.30 4.68
N PHE A 229 5.12 9.33 4.38
CA PHE A 229 4.50 9.49 3.06
C PHE A 229 5.55 9.58 1.95
N VAL A 230 6.59 10.39 2.10
CA VAL A 230 7.62 10.56 1.06
C VAL A 230 8.50 9.32 0.89
N ASN A 231 8.81 8.62 1.99
CA ASN A 231 9.62 7.41 1.96
C ASN A 231 8.87 6.19 1.40
N GLY A 232 7.57 6.05 1.68
CA GLY A 232 6.72 5.00 1.09
C GLY A 232 6.64 5.07 -0.43
N TRP A 233 6.78 6.26 -1.01
CA TRP A 233 6.86 6.49 -2.46
C TRP A 233 8.31 6.62 -2.98
N ARG A 234 9.30 6.16 -2.23
CA ARG A 234 10.74 6.16 -2.55
C ARG A 234 11.29 7.53 -3.00
N GLN A 235 10.73 8.63 -2.48
CA GLN A 235 11.15 9.99 -2.83
C GLN A 235 10.99 10.35 -4.33
N ASN A 236 10.19 9.60 -5.08
CA ASN A 236 10.04 9.79 -6.53
C ASN A 236 9.15 11.00 -6.90
N PHE A 237 8.40 11.52 -5.93
CA PHE A 237 7.66 12.76 -6.10
C PHE A 237 8.54 13.91 -5.65
N PHE A 238 8.83 14.84 -6.57
CA PHE A 238 9.58 16.06 -6.32
C PHE A 238 8.76 17.05 -5.46
N ILE A 239 8.33 16.58 -4.29
CA ILE A 239 7.54 17.27 -3.27
C ILE A 239 8.37 17.21 -1.99
N SER A 240 8.60 18.38 -1.41
CA SER A 240 9.29 18.47 -0.13
C SER A 240 8.46 17.82 0.97
N LYS A 241 9.14 17.09 1.87
CA LYS A 241 8.53 16.48 3.06
C LYS A 241 7.67 17.48 3.83
N TRP A 242 8.16 18.70 3.98
CA TRP A 242 7.43 19.79 4.62
C TRP A 242 6.16 20.16 3.88
N SER A 243 6.17 20.35 2.54
CA SER A 243 4.94 20.73 1.84
C SER A 243 3.89 19.62 1.91
N MET A 244 4.28 18.35 1.84
CA MET A 244 3.38 17.22 2.04
C MET A 244 2.82 17.18 3.47
N HIS A 245 3.67 17.36 4.48
CA HIS A 245 3.26 17.44 5.88
C HIS A 245 2.17 18.50 6.11
N GLN A 246 2.37 19.71 5.58
CA GLN A 246 1.41 20.81 5.73
C GLN A 246 0.07 20.52 5.03
N LEU A 247 0.08 19.78 3.93
CA LEU A 247 -1.16 19.30 3.31
C LEU A 247 -1.88 18.30 4.22
N LEU A 248 -1.15 17.29 4.71
CA LEU A 248 -1.75 16.13 5.39
C LEU A 248 -2.27 16.46 6.79
N ILE A 249 -1.71 17.45 7.49
CA ILE A 249 -2.19 17.89 8.82
C ILE A 249 -3.65 18.34 8.80
N GLU A 250 -4.13 18.85 7.67
CA GLU A 250 -5.49 19.34 7.49
C GLU A 250 -6.38 18.34 6.71
N CYS A 251 -5.92 17.10 6.51
CA CYS A 251 -6.67 16.05 5.82
C CYS A 251 -7.36 15.11 6.84
N PRO A 252 -8.71 15.09 6.94
CA PRO A 252 -9.42 14.12 7.77
C PRO A 252 -9.05 12.66 7.55
N SER A 253 -8.71 12.30 6.31
CA SER A 253 -8.25 10.96 5.97
C SER A 253 -7.02 10.51 6.78
N LEU A 254 -6.06 11.40 7.06
CA LEU A 254 -4.87 11.04 7.83
C LEU A 254 -5.23 10.68 9.28
N TYR A 255 -6.14 11.42 9.91
CA TYR A 255 -6.58 11.16 11.29
C TYR A 255 -7.39 9.87 11.38
N GLU A 256 -8.14 9.54 10.33
CA GLU A 256 -8.88 8.27 10.22
C GLU A 256 -7.94 7.06 10.04
N LEU A 257 -6.69 7.28 9.64
CA LEU A 257 -5.65 6.24 9.55
C LEU A 257 -4.83 6.07 10.85
N MET A 258 -4.98 6.93 11.85
CA MET A 258 -4.28 6.75 13.13
C MET A 258 -4.71 5.44 13.79
N GLY A 259 -3.79 4.85 14.57
CA GLY A 259 -4.07 3.65 15.36
C GLY A 259 -5.30 3.82 16.23
N SER A 260 -6.16 2.81 16.23
CA SER A 260 -7.38 2.75 17.04
C SER A 260 -7.03 2.59 18.53
N PRO A 261 -7.33 3.56 19.41
CA PRO A 261 -6.96 3.47 20.82
C PRO A 261 -7.83 2.50 21.63
N ASP A 262 -8.98 2.09 21.09
CA ASP A 262 -9.91 1.15 21.72
C ASP A 262 -9.79 -0.27 21.14
N PHE A 263 -8.85 -0.48 20.21
CA PHE A 263 -8.50 -1.81 19.71
C PHE A 263 -7.52 -2.50 20.65
N ASN A 264 -7.71 -3.80 20.83
CA ASN A 264 -6.86 -4.62 21.68
C ASN A 264 -5.65 -5.14 20.88
N TRP A 265 -4.69 -4.25 20.65
CA TRP A 265 -3.42 -4.55 19.99
C TRP A 265 -2.64 -5.63 20.76
N GLN A 266 -1.93 -6.51 20.05
CA GLN A 266 -1.05 -7.50 20.68
C GLN A 266 0.07 -6.83 21.48
N HIS A 267 0.65 -5.79 20.88
CA HIS A 267 1.54 -4.84 21.54
C HIS A 267 0.92 -3.46 21.39
N ILE A 268 0.83 -2.68 22.47
CA ILE A 268 0.23 -1.34 22.39
C ILE A 268 1.18 -0.45 21.57
N PRO A 269 0.72 0.22 20.49
CA PRO A 269 1.55 1.16 19.76
C PRO A 269 1.80 2.41 20.61
N LEU A 270 3.06 2.86 20.62
CA LEU A 270 3.51 3.97 21.45
C LEU A 270 4.12 5.07 20.58
N LEU A 271 4.00 6.31 21.06
CA LEU A 271 4.91 7.40 20.72
C LEU A 271 5.90 7.51 21.88
N GLU A 272 7.19 7.36 21.61
CA GLU A 272 8.23 7.42 22.62
C GLU A 272 9.18 8.58 22.36
N VAL A 273 9.59 9.25 23.43
CA VAL A 273 10.48 10.41 23.35
C VAL A 273 11.52 10.33 24.47
N TRP A 274 12.80 10.34 24.11
CA TRP A 274 13.87 10.51 25.09
C TRP A 274 13.89 11.95 25.58
N ARG A 275 13.81 12.14 26.90
CA ARG A 275 13.64 13.45 27.54
C ARG A 275 14.64 13.60 28.68
N GLU A 276 15.23 14.78 28.80
CA GLU A 276 16.09 15.12 29.93
C GLU A 276 15.20 15.53 31.11
N LYS A 277 15.36 14.85 32.26
CA LYS A 277 14.69 15.18 33.51
C LYS A 277 15.72 15.54 34.57
N HIS A 278 15.32 16.43 35.47
CA HIS A 278 16.12 16.81 36.63
C HIS A 278 15.53 16.14 37.88
N ASP A 279 16.38 15.51 38.67
CA ASP A 279 15.98 14.99 39.98
C ASP A 279 15.78 16.14 41.00
N LYS A 280 15.38 15.79 42.24
CA LYS A 280 15.16 16.77 43.31
C LYS A 280 16.44 17.50 43.74
N ASP A 281 17.60 16.94 43.42
CA ASP A 281 18.91 17.46 43.76
C ASP A 281 19.52 18.26 42.59
N GLY A 282 18.83 18.34 41.44
CA GLY A 282 19.24 19.08 40.26
C GLY A 282 20.11 18.32 39.27
N ASN A 283 20.32 17.01 39.44
CA ASN A 283 21.07 16.20 38.47
C ASN A 283 20.19 15.83 37.28
N SER A 284 20.72 15.99 36.07
CA SER A 284 20.03 15.58 34.85
C SER A 284 20.20 14.08 34.61
N HIS A 285 19.11 13.44 34.16
CA HIS A 285 19.10 12.07 33.69
C HIS A 285 18.14 11.94 32.50
N ASN A 286 18.51 11.14 31.52
CA ASN A 286 17.72 10.93 30.32
C ASN A 286 16.78 9.75 30.53
N VAL A 287 15.50 9.96 30.26
CA VAL A 287 14.44 8.97 30.44
C VAL A 287 13.66 8.84 29.14
N LEU A 288 13.32 7.60 28.77
CA LEU A 288 12.38 7.34 27.71
C LEU A 288 10.94 7.52 28.25
N GLU A 289 10.24 8.54 27.77
CA GLU A 289 8.81 8.71 28.03
C GLU A 289 8.03 7.98 26.94
N SER A 290 7.11 7.09 27.33
CA SER A 290 6.30 6.30 26.39
C SER A 290 4.83 6.68 26.53
N TYR A 291 4.23 7.13 25.43
CA TYR A 291 2.85 7.62 25.35
C TYR A 291 1.99 6.68 24.51
N PRO A 292 0.99 6.01 25.09
CA PRO A 292 -0.06 5.32 24.34
C PRO A 292 -0.82 6.26 23.40
N LEU A 293 -1.53 5.69 22.43
CA LEU A 293 -2.24 6.44 21.39
C LEU A 293 -3.11 7.60 21.91
N LYS A 294 -3.83 7.43 23.04
CA LYS A 294 -4.66 8.52 23.63
C LYS A 294 -3.80 9.65 24.17
N GLU A 295 -2.73 9.33 24.88
CA GLU A 295 -1.82 10.28 25.53
C GLU A 295 -0.89 10.96 24.51
N SER A 296 -0.56 10.28 23.41
CA SER A 296 0.24 10.85 22.32
C SER A 296 -0.39 12.09 21.68
N VAL A 297 -1.71 12.27 21.79
CA VAL A 297 -2.41 13.46 21.29
C VAL A 297 -1.87 14.72 21.94
N GLU A 298 -1.56 14.70 23.24
CA GLU A 298 -1.01 15.86 23.96
C GLU A 298 0.37 16.24 23.39
N ILE A 299 1.21 15.24 23.11
CA ILE A 299 2.54 15.42 22.54
C ILE A 299 2.46 15.95 21.10
N LEU A 300 1.55 15.42 20.29
CA LEU A 300 1.30 15.92 18.93
C LEU A 300 0.77 17.36 18.93
N THR A 301 -0.17 17.68 19.83
CA THR A 301 -0.69 19.04 20.00
C THR A 301 0.39 20.02 20.43
N GLU A 302 1.23 19.66 21.41
CA GLU A 302 2.32 20.53 21.85
C GLU A 302 3.36 20.73 20.74
N SER A 303 3.86 19.64 20.15
CA SER A 303 4.91 19.68 19.12
C SER A 303 4.51 20.53 17.90
N LEU A 304 3.23 20.48 17.50
CA LEU A 304 2.68 21.22 16.36
C LEU A 304 2.05 22.56 16.73
N SER A 305 2.04 23.00 18.00
CA SER A 305 1.35 24.25 18.40
C SER A 305 1.94 25.52 17.79
N THR A 306 3.22 25.51 17.41
CA THR A 306 3.88 26.61 16.68
C THR A 306 3.95 26.36 15.17
N ASN A 307 3.30 25.31 14.66
CA ASN A 307 3.35 24.98 13.24
C ASN A 307 2.55 26.02 12.43
N LYS A 308 3.19 26.56 11.40
CA LYS A 308 2.61 27.57 10.52
C LYS A 308 3.27 27.51 9.15
N ILE A 309 2.55 28.02 8.16
CA ILE A 309 3.05 28.23 6.80
C ILE A 309 2.95 29.70 6.43
N LEU A 310 3.81 30.13 5.50
CA LEU A 310 3.68 31.43 4.84
C LEU A 310 2.92 31.22 3.52
N HIS A 311 1.72 31.80 3.42
CA HIS A 311 0.90 31.76 2.22
C HIS A 311 0.43 33.18 1.89
N ASP A 312 0.72 33.65 0.67
CA ASP A 312 0.43 35.02 0.21
C ASP A 312 0.89 36.13 1.17
N GLY A 313 2.04 35.92 1.82
CA GLY A 313 2.62 36.86 2.78
C GLY A 313 1.96 36.86 4.17
N VAL A 314 1.01 35.94 4.41
CA VAL A 314 0.31 35.76 5.68
C VAL A 314 0.78 34.45 6.34
N ASP A 315 1.06 34.53 7.64
CA ASP A 315 1.33 33.34 8.46
C ASP A 315 0.00 32.64 8.79
N ILE A 316 -0.20 31.43 8.27
CA ILE A 316 -1.37 30.60 8.55
C ILE A 316 -0.96 29.50 9.54
N PRO A 317 -1.56 29.42 10.74
CA PRO A 317 -1.29 28.37 11.70
C PRO A 317 -1.94 27.05 11.25
N LEU A 318 -1.19 25.95 11.33
CA LEU A 318 -1.63 24.60 10.98
C LEU A 318 -1.30 23.62 12.12
N PRO A 319 -1.91 23.77 13.31
CA PRO A 319 -1.61 22.91 14.45
C PRO A 319 -2.17 21.49 14.24
N PHE A 320 -1.86 20.57 15.16
CA PHE A 320 -2.60 19.32 15.25
C PHE A 320 -4.10 19.63 15.49
N ASN A 321 -4.97 19.19 14.59
CA ASN A 321 -6.34 19.66 14.52
C ASN A 321 -7.29 18.73 15.32
N LEU A 322 -7.72 19.21 16.49
CA LEU A 322 -8.59 18.46 17.40
C LEU A 322 -10.02 18.27 16.87
N ASP A 323 -10.51 19.19 16.03
CA ASP A 323 -11.83 19.05 15.41
C ASP A 323 -11.83 17.90 14.39
N ILE A 324 -10.73 17.76 13.62
CA ILE A 324 -10.53 16.62 12.74
C ILE A 324 -10.39 15.32 13.54
N LEU A 325 -9.62 15.32 14.64
CA LEU A 325 -9.50 14.14 15.50
C LEU A 325 -10.85 13.69 16.04
N LYS A 326 -11.70 14.63 16.49
CA LYS A 326 -13.07 14.32 16.92
C LYS A 326 -13.87 13.69 15.78
N TRP A 327 -13.78 14.24 14.58
CA TRP A 327 -14.45 13.70 13.40
C TRP A 327 -14.00 12.26 13.08
N ALA A 328 -12.69 12.00 13.17
CA ALA A 328 -12.11 10.68 12.95
C ALA A 328 -12.52 9.66 14.02
N ASN A 329 -12.64 10.07 15.29
CA ASN A 329 -13.16 9.21 16.35
C ASN A 329 -14.61 8.78 16.07
N GLU A 330 -15.47 9.69 15.60
CA GLU A 330 -16.83 9.35 15.17
C GLU A 330 -16.82 8.38 13.95
N THR A 331 -15.88 8.56 13.01
CA THR A 331 -15.68 7.61 11.90
C THR A 331 -15.31 6.22 12.41
N ARG A 332 -14.43 6.11 13.41
CA ARG A 332 -14.05 4.81 14.00
C ARG A 332 -15.24 4.10 14.63
N GLU A 333 -16.13 4.81 15.29
CA GLU A 333 -17.37 4.21 15.82
C GLU A 333 -18.28 3.68 14.70
N ILE A 334 -18.36 4.36 13.57
CA ILE A 334 -19.09 3.85 12.39
C ILE A 334 -18.43 2.57 11.86
N LEU A 335 -17.11 2.57 11.69
CA LEU A 335 -16.35 1.40 11.22
C LEU A 335 -16.49 0.20 12.16
N LYS A 336 -16.47 0.43 13.47
CA LYS A 336 -16.63 -0.60 14.50
C LYS A 336 -18.02 -1.23 14.48
N ASN A 337 -19.05 -0.43 14.25
CA ASN A 337 -20.44 -0.87 14.27
C ASN A 337 -20.97 -1.34 12.90
N ALA A 338 -20.18 -1.20 11.83
CA ALA A 338 -20.57 -1.60 10.48
C ALA A 338 -20.79 -3.11 10.39
N LYS A 339 -21.90 -3.52 9.76
CA LYS A 339 -22.30 -4.92 9.59
C LYS A 339 -22.40 -5.27 8.13
N LEU A 340 -21.81 -6.40 7.75
CA LEU A 340 -21.93 -6.96 6.40
C LEU A 340 -23.37 -7.41 6.16
N PRO A 341 -24.03 -6.96 5.07
CA PRO A 341 -25.35 -7.48 4.72
C PRO A 341 -25.29 -8.97 4.37
N PRO A 342 -26.28 -9.80 4.77
CA PRO A 342 -26.19 -11.27 4.65
C PRO A 342 -26.00 -11.80 3.23
N GLN A 343 -26.42 -11.03 2.21
CA GLN A 343 -26.32 -11.41 0.80
C GLN A 343 -25.00 -11.01 0.14
N VAL A 344 -24.16 -10.23 0.83
CA VAL A 344 -22.87 -9.74 0.32
C VAL A 344 -21.77 -10.62 0.90
N LYS A 345 -20.87 -11.11 0.05
CA LYS A 345 -19.69 -11.84 0.52
C LYS A 345 -18.53 -10.88 0.71
N PHE A 346 -17.77 -11.07 1.77
CA PHE A 346 -16.57 -10.30 2.05
C PHE A 346 -15.33 -11.19 1.97
N TYR A 347 -14.26 -10.68 1.36
CA TYR A 347 -12.95 -11.30 1.28
C TYR A 347 -11.90 -10.27 1.70
N ASN A 348 -10.90 -10.72 2.44
CA ASN A 348 -9.81 -9.87 2.89
C ASN A 348 -8.48 -10.43 2.38
N ILE A 349 -7.67 -9.59 1.76
CA ILE A 349 -6.28 -9.88 1.43
C ILE A 349 -5.44 -8.89 2.23
N TYR A 350 -4.61 -9.38 3.13
CA TYR A 350 -3.67 -8.57 3.88
C TYR A 350 -2.25 -8.90 3.44
N ALA A 351 -1.34 -7.93 3.45
CA ALA A 351 0.05 -8.17 3.07
C ALA A 351 0.93 -8.40 4.31
N THR A 352 1.96 -9.22 4.15
CA THR A 352 2.80 -9.75 5.25
C THR A 352 4.29 -9.76 4.88
N GLY A 353 5.14 -10.12 5.84
CA GLY A 353 6.55 -10.44 5.61
C GLY A 353 7.46 -9.22 5.52
N LEU A 354 7.01 -8.04 5.97
CA LEU A 354 7.83 -6.84 6.04
C LEU A 354 7.77 -6.20 7.42
N GLU A 355 8.93 -5.75 7.88
CA GLU A 355 9.07 -4.90 9.05
C GLU A 355 8.22 -3.63 8.90
N THR A 356 7.16 -3.54 9.71
CA THR A 356 6.17 -2.48 9.59
C THR A 356 6.22 -1.56 10.81
N PRO A 357 6.44 -0.25 10.63
CA PRO A 357 6.50 0.70 11.74
C PRO A 357 5.25 0.64 12.62
N HIS A 358 5.46 0.32 13.90
CA HIS A 358 4.40 0.16 14.87
C HIS A 358 4.48 1.20 15.99
N THR A 359 5.62 1.27 16.68
CA THR A 359 5.95 2.30 17.68
C THR A 359 7.00 3.23 17.10
N VAL A 360 6.90 4.53 17.41
CA VAL A 360 7.84 5.55 16.94
C VAL A 360 8.58 6.15 18.12
N CYS A 361 9.91 6.14 18.10
CA CYS A 361 10.78 6.69 19.13
C CYS A 361 11.60 7.86 18.58
N TYR A 362 11.68 8.95 19.34
CA TYR A 362 12.49 10.13 19.01
C TYR A 362 13.60 10.38 20.04
N GLY A 363 14.79 10.72 19.55
CA GLY A 363 16.00 10.91 20.35
C GLY A 363 16.65 9.59 20.78
N ASP A 364 17.67 9.69 21.64
CA ASP A 364 18.29 8.56 22.32
C ASP A 364 18.89 8.95 23.68
N ALA A 365 19.43 7.95 24.38
CA ALA A 365 20.03 8.11 25.70
C ALA A 365 21.17 9.15 25.74
N GLU A 366 21.84 9.39 24.61
CA GLU A 366 22.90 10.40 24.50
C GLU A 366 22.36 11.76 24.04
N ASN A 367 21.31 11.75 23.20
CA ASN A 367 20.71 12.93 22.57
C ASN A 367 19.20 13.00 22.85
N PRO A 368 18.78 13.38 24.07
CA PRO A 368 17.38 13.56 24.41
C PRO A 368 16.78 14.78 23.69
N VAL A 369 15.47 14.74 23.46
CA VAL A 369 14.70 15.84 22.87
C VAL A 369 14.34 16.84 23.97
N ALA A 370 15.09 17.94 24.07
CA ALA A 370 14.81 19.00 25.05
C ALA A 370 13.47 19.72 24.81
N ASP A 371 13.10 19.93 23.55
CA ASP A 371 11.94 20.74 23.13
C ASP A 371 11.09 19.94 22.13
N LEU A 372 9.81 19.74 22.42
CA LEU A 372 8.90 18.96 21.57
C LEU A 372 8.69 19.61 20.19
N HIS A 373 8.90 20.92 20.03
CA HIS A 373 8.87 21.59 18.72
C HIS A 373 10.02 21.16 17.80
N LYS A 374 11.06 20.51 18.36
CA LYS A 374 12.19 19.96 17.61
C LYS A 374 11.96 18.53 17.14
N LEU A 375 10.87 17.87 17.57
CA LEU A 375 10.55 16.50 17.13
C LEU A 375 10.49 16.40 15.60
N ARG A 376 9.95 17.43 14.92
CA ARG A 376 9.89 17.50 13.45
C ARG A 376 11.23 17.48 12.73
N TYR A 377 12.32 17.81 13.43
CA TYR A 377 13.69 17.80 12.90
C TYR A 377 14.50 16.59 13.36
N THR A 378 13.89 15.74 14.21
CA THR A 378 14.54 14.57 14.77
C THR A 378 14.16 13.35 13.94
N GLU A 379 15.16 12.55 13.58
CA GLU A 379 14.92 11.32 12.83
C GLU A 379 14.25 10.28 13.75
N PRO A 380 13.11 9.69 13.34
CA PRO A 380 12.45 8.66 14.12
C PRO A 380 13.20 7.34 14.05
N LYS A 381 13.24 6.62 15.17
CA LYS A 381 13.53 5.20 15.26
C LYS A 381 12.22 4.44 15.40
N TYR A 382 12.14 3.23 14.89
CA TYR A 382 10.89 2.46 14.89
C TYR A 382 11.07 1.14 15.62
N VAL A 383 10.00 0.72 16.31
CA VAL A 383 9.80 -0.70 16.64
C VAL A 383 8.86 -1.26 15.59
N TYR A 384 9.25 -2.40 15.03
CA TYR A 384 8.57 -3.03 13.92
C TYR A 384 7.74 -4.23 14.39
N VAL A 385 6.66 -4.48 13.66
CA VAL A 385 5.86 -5.71 13.71
C VAL A 385 5.69 -6.25 12.29
N ASP A 386 5.16 -7.47 12.14
CA ASP A 386 4.84 -8.01 10.81
C ASP A 386 3.72 -7.18 10.14
N GLY A 387 3.86 -6.99 8.83
CA GLY A 387 2.95 -6.22 7.99
C GLY A 387 3.48 -6.06 6.57
N ASP A 388 3.09 -4.97 5.93
CA ASP A 388 3.40 -4.68 4.53
C ASP A 388 4.34 -3.46 4.34
N GLY A 389 5.00 -3.05 5.41
CA GLY A 389 5.83 -1.85 5.50
C GLY A 389 5.04 -0.57 5.81
N THR A 390 3.71 -0.61 5.76
CA THR A 390 2.83 0.52 6.12
C THR A 390 1.80 0.13 7.19
N VAL A 391 1.08 -0.97 6.97
CA VAL A 391 -0.05 -1.44 7.78
C VAL A 391 0.34 -2.73 8.50
N PRO A 392 0.27 -2.77 9.85
CA PRO A 392 0.48 -4.00 10.60
C PRO A 392 -0.54 -5.09 10.21
N VAL A 393 -0.11 -6.36 10.16
CA VAL A 393 -0.99 -7.50 9.85
C VAL A 393 -2.21 -7.53 10.77
N GLU A 394 -2.00 -7.31 12.07
CA GLU A 394 -3.09 -7.33 13.05
C GLU A 394 -4.17 -6.27 12.77
N SER A 395 -3.78 -5.10 12.24
CA SER A 395 -4.70 -4.05 11.83
C SER A 395 -5.46 -4.45 10.56
N ALA A 396 -4.76 -5.03 9.59
CA ALA A 396 -5.36 -5.46 8.32
C ALA A 396 -6.31 -6.65 8.48
N MET A 397 -6.10 -7.51 9.48
CA MET A 397 -6.98 -8.64 9.79
C MET A 397 -8.17 -8.25 10.67
N ALA A 398 -8.08 -7.15 11.42
CA ALA A 398 -9.11 -6.70 12.37
C ALA A 398 -10.29 -5.98 11.70
N ASP A 399 -10.82 -6.58 10.63
CA ASP A 399 -11.94 -6.07 9.85
C ASP A 399 -13.29 -6.16 10.60
N GLY A 400 -13.44 -7.10 11.53
CA GLY A 400 -14.66 -7.28 12.33
C GLY A 400 -15.87 -7.80 11.56
N LEU A 401 -15.67 -8.38 10.37
CA LEU A 401 -16.70 -8.90 9.48
C LEU A 401 -16.62 -10.43 9.36
N ASP A 402 -17.72 -11.05 8.95
CA ASP A 402 -17.73 -12.47 8.61
C ASP A 402 -17.18 -12.66 7.19
N ALA A 403 -15.85 -12.80 7.08
CA ALA A 403 -15.18 -12.97 5.80
C ALA A 403 -15.30 -14.43 5.32
N VAL A 404 -15.62 -14.60 4.05
CA VAL A 404 -15.55 -15.91 3.38
C VAL A 404 -14.11 -16.43 3.39
N ALA A 405 -13.15 -15.52 3.25
CA ALA A 405 -11.74 -15.82 3.36
C ALA A 405 -10.90 -14.62 3.79
N ARG A 406 -9.78 -14.91 4.44
CA ARG A 406 -8.68 -13.98 4.71
C ARG A 406 -7.39 -14.60 4.20
N VAL A 407 -6.68 -13.90 3.32
CA VAL A 407 -5.46 -14.40 2.65
C VAL A 407 -4.30 -13.46 2.94
N GLY A 408 -3.18 -13.99 3.45
CA GLY A 408 -1.97 -13.21 3.70
C GLY A 408 -1.00 -13.29 2.51
N VAL A 409 -0.75 -12.21 1.78
CA VAL A 409 0.18 -12.22 0.62
C VAL A 409 1.49 -11.50 0.99
N PRO A 410 2.63 -12.20 1.04
CA PRO A 410 3.91 -11.54 1.32
C PRO A 410 4.22 -10.42 0.33
N GLY A 411 4.51 -9.21 0.81
CA GLY A 411 4.86 -8.11 -0.09
C GLY A 411 4.66 -6.71 0.48
N GLU A 412 5.18 -5.73 -0.26
CA GLU A 412 5.06 -4.31 0.06
C GLU A 412 3.64 -3.79 -0.19
N HIS A 413 3.17 -2.88 0.69
CA HIS A 413 1.81 -2.31 0.70
C HIS A 413 1.25 -1.99 -0.68
N GLN A 414 2.00 -1.30 -1.54
CA GLN A 414 1.54 -0.95 -2.89
C GLN A 414 1.83 -2.04 -3.93
N ARG A 415 2.95 -2.75 -3.77
CA ARG A 415 3.38 -3.78 -4.74
C ARG A 415 2.49 -5.01 -4.71
N VAL A 416 1.77 -5.24 -3.61
CA VAL A 416 0.79 -6.34 -3.52
C VAL A 416 -0.23 -6.29 -4.66
N LEU A 417 -0.57 -5.09 -5.17
CA LEU A 417 -1.48 -4.90 -6.31
C LEU A 417 -0.98 -5.49 -7.63
N ARG A 418 0.29 -5.90 -7.69
CA ARG A 418 0.95 -6.51 -8.85
C ARG A 418 1.35 -7.97 -8.61
N ASP A 419 1.03 -8.49 -7.43
CA ASP A 419 1.46 -9.82 -7.04
C ASP A 419 0.63 -10.89 -7.76
N HIS A 420 1.31 -11.90 -8.30
CA HIS A 420 0.65 -12.99 -9.02
C HIS A 420 -0.27 -13.83 -8.11
N ARG A 421 0.01 -13.93 -6.80
CA ARG A 421 -0.84 -14.62 -5.81
C ARG A 421 -2.13 -13.84 -5.56
N LEU A 422 -2.05 -12.50 -5.53
CA LEU A 422 -3.23 -11.64 -5.53
C LEU A 422 -4.07 -11.91 -6.78
N PHE A 423 -3.45 -11.86 -7.96
CA PHE A 423 -4.14 -12.07 -9.23
C PHE A 423 -4.82 -13.44 -9.31
N ARG A 424 -4.15 -14.49 -8.84
CA ARG A 424 -4.73 -15.84 -8.74
C ARG A 424 -5.98 -15.86 -7.86
N SER A 425 -5.92 -15.26 -6.67
CA SER A 425 -7.04 -15.17 -5.74
C SER A 425 -8.22 -14.39 -6.34
N LEU A 426 -7.95 -13.25 -6.96
CA LEU A 426 -8.96 -12.43 -7.64
C LEU A 426 -9.61 -13.18 -8.79
N LYS A 427 -8.80 -13.80 -9.67
CA LYS A 427 -9.29 -14.58 -10.80
C LYS A 427 -10.24 -15.68 -10.36
N HIS A 428 -9.89 -16.39 -9.28
CA HIS A 428 -10.74 -17.42 -8.67
C HIS A 428 -12.05 -16.85 -8.11
N TRP A 429 -11.99 -15.84 -7.23
CA TRP A 429 -13.20 -15.29 -6.57
C TRP A 429 -14.14 -14.59 -7.54
N LEU A 430 -13.61 -13.99 -8.60
CA LEU A 430 -14.38 -13.35 -9.67
C LEU A 430 -14.89 -14.35 -10.70
N LYS A 431 -14.41 -15.60 -10.67
CA LYS A 431 -14.70 -16.65 -11.68
C LYS A 431 -14.37 -16.18 -13.10
N ALA A 432 -13.23 -15.54 -13.26
CA ALA A 432 -12.82 -14.93 -14.53
C ALA A 432 -11.84 -15.84 -15.30
N GLY A 433 -12.11 -16.05 -16.59
CA GLY A 433 -11.30 -16.92 -17.45
C GLY A 433 -11.30 -18.39 -17.02
N ASP A 434 -10.37 -19.17 -17.59
CA ASP A 434 -10.20 -20.58 -17.21
C ASP A 434 -9.71 -20.70 -15.76
N PRO A 435 -10.20 -21.69 -14.99
CA PRO A 435 -9.72 -21.98 -13.65
C PRO A 435 -8.19 -22.08 -13.64
N ASP A 436 -7.54 -21.34 -12.74
CA ASP A 436 -6.09 -21.47 -12.56
C ASP A 436 -5.81 -22.86 -11.93
N PRO A 437 -5.11 -23.77 -12.63
CA PRO A 437 -4.82 -25.12 -12.10
C PRO A 437 -3.90 -25.09 -10.89
N PHE A 438 -3.23 -23.96 -10.62
CA PHE A 438 -2.35 -23.76 -9.47
C PHE A 438 -3.07 -23.08 -8.30
N TYR A 439 -4.36 -22.78 -8.41
CA TYR A 439 -5.14 -22.30 -7.28
C TYR A 439 -5.54 -23.47 -6.37
N ASP A 440 -5.05 -23.42 -5.13
CA ASP A 440 -5.41 -24.35 -4.08
C ASP A 440 -5.90 -23.55 -2.86
N PRO A 441 -7.21 -23.58 -2.53
CA PRO A 441 -7.74 -23.05 -1.29
C PRO A 441 -6.88 -23.33 -0.05
N LEU A 442 -6.32 -24.53 0.11
CA LEU A 442 -5.56 -24.86 1.31
C LEU A 442 -4.21 -24.15 1.34
N ASN A 443 -3.51 -24.04 0.21
CA ASN A 443 -2.20 -23.37 0.14
C ASN A 443 -2.31 -21.85 -0.04
N ASP A 444 -3.37 -21.38 -0.72
CA ASP A 444 -3.61 -19.96 -0.98
C ASP A 444 -4.46 -19.29 0.14
N TYR A 445 -5.27 -20.02 0.94
CA TYR A 445 -5.91 -19.48 2.16
C TYR A 445 -5.07 -19.67 3.42
N VAL A 446 -4.16 -20.65 3.44
CA VAL A 446 -3.14 -20.80 4.49
C VAL A 446 -1.80 -20.47 3.88
N ILE A 447 -1.52 -19.17 3.77
CA ILE A 447 -0.14 -18.75 3.53
C ILE A 447 0.53 -18.84 4.90
N LEU A 448 1.02 -20.05 5.22
CA LEU A 448 2.18 -20.18 6.08
C LEU A 448 3.22 -19.17 5.56
N PRO A 449 3.93 -18.42 6.42
CA PRO A 449 5.05 -17.62 5.97
C PRO A 449 5.86 -18.51 5.04
N THR A 450 5.96 -18.13 3.77
CA THR A 450 6.83 -18.84 2.85
C THR A 450 8.19 -18.51 3.41
N GLY A 451 8.75 -19.44 4.19
CA GLY A 451 10.11 -19.40 4.70
C GLY A 451 11.06 -19.40 3.51
N PHE A 452 11.19 -18.23 2.91
CA PHE A 452 12.42 -17.71 2.37
C PHE A 452 12.90 -16.63 3.34
N GLU A 453 13.10 -17.08 4.58
CA GLU A 453 13.87 -16.44 5.63
C GLU A 453 14.76 -17.56 6.17
N ILE A 454 16.07 -17.35 6.10
CA ILE A 454 17.11 -18.32 6.46
C ILE A 454 16.83 -18.86 7.87
N GLU A 455 16.58 -20.17 8.02
CA GLU A 455 16.51 -20.80 9.34
C GLU A 455 17.92 -20.78 9.94
N SER A 456 18.16 -19.90 10.91
CA SER A 456 19.36 -19.93 11.75
C SER A 456 18.99 -20.54 13.11
N HIS A 457 19.65 -21.64 13.48
CA HIS A 457 19.49 -22.30 14.77
C HIS A 457 20.82 -22.28 15.53
N VAL A 458 20.79 -21.77 16.77
CA VAL A 458 21.92 -21.85 17.70
C VAL A 458 21.68 -23.03 18.65
N GLU A 459 22.50 -24.06 18.57
CA GLU A 459 22.45 -25.21 19.48
C GLU A 459 23.84 -25.47 20.07
N LYS A 460 23.98 -25.34 21.39
CA LYS A 460 25.21 -25.70 22.16
C LYS A 460 26.52 -25.05 21.64
N GLY A 461 26.47 -23.79 21.20
CA GLY A 461 27.65 -23.05 20.71
C GLY A 461 27.97 -23.23 19.22
N LEU A 462 27.09 -23.90 18.46
CA LEU A 462 27.10 -23.92 17.00
C LEU A 462 25.91 -23.12 16.45
N GLU A 463 26.16 -22.26 15.48
CA GLU A 463 25.14 -21.61 14.67
C GLU A 463 25.06 -22.34 13.32
N VAL A 464 23.87 -22.82 12.97
CA VAL A 464 23.62 -23.58 11.73
C VAL A 464 22.56 -22.85 10.92
N ALA A 465 22.84 -22.59 9.64
CA ALA A 465 21.90 -22.01 8.70
C ALA A 465 21.67 -22.95 7.50
N ALA A 466 20.43 -23.11 7.05
CA ALA A 466 20.09 -23.99 5.92
C ALA A 466 19.19 -23.30 4.89
N LEU A 467 19.34 -23.68 3.62
CA LEU A 467 18.61 -23.16 2.46
C LEU A 467 18.20 -24.33 1.56
N LYS A 468 16.94 -24.40 1.15
CA LYS A 468 16.49 -25.36 0.13
C LYS A 468 15.60 -24.65 -0.89
N GLU A 469 15.87 -24.84 -2.17
CA GLU A 469 15.23 -24.14 -3.29
C GLU A 469 14.96 -25.12 -4.44
N GLU A 470 13.88 -24.91 -5.19
CA GLU A 470 13.55 -25.72 -6.36
C GLU A 470 12.96 -24.85 -7.48
N TRP A 471 13.39 -25.01 -8.73
CA TRP A 471 12.88 -24.26 -9.88
C TRP A 471 12.91 -25.05 -11.19
N GLU A 472 12.19 -24.57 -12.21
CA GLU A 472 12.17 -25.17 -13.56
C GLU A 472 12.96 -24.31 -14.57
N ILE A 473 13.80 -24.95 -15.37
CA ILE A 473 14.50 -24.34 -16.52
C ILE A 473 13.81 -24.82 -17.79
N ILE A 474 13.25 -23.89 -18.57
CA ILE A 474 12.68 -24.18 -19.89
C ILE A 474 13.72 -23.84 -20.96
N SER A 475 14.26 -24.85 -21.64
CA SER A 475 15.21 -24.63 -22.74
C SER A 475 14.47 -24.43 -24.07
N ASN A 476 14.73 -23.32 -24.76
CA ASN A 476 14.11 -22.99 -26.06
C ASN A 476 14.76 -23.69 -27.27
N ASP A 477 15.61 -24.69 -27.05
CA ASP A 477 16.38 -25.32 -28.12
C ASP A 477 15.58 -26.46 -28.76
N GLN A 478 14.78 -26.14 -29.78
CA GLN A 478 13.95 -27.09 -30.53
C GLN A 478 14.75 -28.05 -31.45
N ASN A 479 16.07 -28.15 -31.30
CA ASN A 479 16.94 -28.99 -32.14
C ASN A 479 17.89 -29.87 -31.31
N LYS A 480 17.33 -30.78 -30.50
CA LYS A 480 18.04 -32.01 -30.13
C LYS A 480 17.15 -33.24 -30.36
N PRO A 481 17.69 -34.32 -30.93
CA PRO A 481 16.96 -35.57 -31.14
C PRO A 481 16.59 -36.24 -29.81
N ASP A 482 15.48 -37.00 -29.85
CA ASP A 482 14.78 -37.76 -28.80
C ASP A 482 15.61 -38.83 -28.02
N GLU A 483 16.92 -38.65 -27.82
CA GLU A 483 17.79 -39.65 -27.16
C GLU A 483 18.27 -39.30 -25.74
N LEU A 484 17.64 -38.34 -25.04
CA LEU A 484 17.90 -38.11 -23.60
C LEU A 484 16.68 -38.32 -22.68
N CYS A 485 15.65 -39.02 -23.15
CA CYS A 485 14.44 -39.32 -22.36
C CYS A 485 14.58 -40.50 -21.38
N ASN A 486 15.77 -40.74 -20.79
CA ASN A 486 15.95 -41.78 -19.76
C ASN A 486 17.13 -41.54 -18.78
N GLY A 487 17.48 -40.28 -18.52
CA GLY A 487 18.64 -39.91 -17.68
C GLY A 487 18.33 -39.89 -16.17
N LYS A 488 19.20 -40.50 -15.36
CA LYS A 488 19.19 -40.36 -13.89
C LYS A 488 19.40 -38.88 -13.49
N PRO A 489 18.92 -38.45 -12.31
CA PRO A 489 19.19 -37.10 -11.80
C PRO A 489 20.70 -36.82 -11.74
N MET A 490 21.12 -35.65 -12.22
CA MET A 490 22.51 -35.20 -12.08
C MET A 490 22.66 -34.47 -10.76
N VAL A 491 23.55 -34.94 -9.89
CA VAL A 491 23.83 -34.31 -8.59
C VAL A 491 25.23 -33.70 -8.62
N SER A 492 25.37 -32.46 -8.14
CA SER A 492 26.64 -31.78 -7.93
C SER A 492 26.67 -31.16 -6.54
N SER A 493 27.79 -31.19 -5.84
CA SER A 493 27.94 -30.58 -4.52
C SER A 493 29.23 -29.78 -4.40
N ILE A 494 29.19 -28.67 -3.68
CA ILE A 494 30.32 -27.82 -3.34
C ILE A 494 30.41 -27.63 -1.83
N THR A 495 31.62 -27.66 -1.29
CA THR A 495 31.86 -27.41 0.14
C THR A 495 32.96 -26.36 0.27
N LEU A 496 32.72 -25.37 1.14
CA LEU A 496 33.62 -24.28 1.47
C LEU A 496 33.89 -24.32 2.98
N SER A 497 35.14 -24.17 3.38
CA SER A 497 35.51 -24.07 4.79
C SER A 497 36.43 -22.87 5.00
N GLN A 498 36.14 -22.04 5.99
CA GLN A 498 36.91 -20.85 6.32
C GLN A 498 37.20 -20.81 7.83
N ILE A 499 38.42 -20.38 8.18
CA ILE A 499 38.79 -20.06 9.57
C ILE A 499 38.36 -18.61 9.81
N VAL A 500 37.60 -18.36 10.87
CA VAL A 500 37.04 -17.03 11.18
C VAL A 500 37.83 -16.42 12.33
N GLY A 501 38.78 -15.53 12.03
CA GLY A 501 39.64 -14.87 13.03
C GLY A 501 40.98 -15.56 13.31
N ASP A 502 41.75 -15.02 14.26
CA ASP A 502 43.14 -15.46 14.57
C ASP A 502 43.22 -16.69 15.49
N CYS A 503 42.07 -17.29 15.86
CA CYS A 503 42.02 -18.46 16.72
C CYS A 503 41.82 -19.74 15.88
N PRO A 504 42.68 -20.77 15.99
CA PRO A 504 42.55 -22.00 15.19
C PRO A 504 41.32 -22.87 15.50
N SER A 505 40.49 -22.50 16.48
CA SER A 505 39.28 -23.24 16.87
C SER A 505 37.96 -22.65 16.33
N SER A 506 37.94 -21.45 15.75
CA SER A 506 36.74 -20.85 15.15
C SER A 506 36.66 -21.17 13.65
N ARG A 507 35.70 -22.01 13.28
CA ARG A 507 35.58 -22.55 11.92
C ARG A 507 34.15 -22.41 11.41
N ALA A 508 34.01 -21.91 10.18
CA ALA A 508 32.76 -21.90 9.44
C ALA A 508 32.87 -22.85 8.23
N GLU A 509 31.90 -23.74 8.06
CA GLU A 509 31.79 -24.63 6.91
C GLU A 509 30.43 -24.46 6.24
N ALA A 510 30.40 -24.37 4.90
CA ALA A 510 29.18 -24.31 4.12
C ALA A 510 29.22 -25.35 3.00
N CYS A 511 28.12 -26.08 2.80
CA CYS A 511 27.97 -27.10 1.77
C CYS A 511 26.69 -26.82 0.98
N ALA A 512 26.76 -26.86 -0.34
CA ALA A 512 25.60 -26.75 -1.21
C ALA A 512 25.55 -27.91 -2.22
N THR A 513 24.37 -28.45 -2.48
CA THR A 513 24.11 -29.59 -3.35
C THR A 513 23.01 -29.22 -4.33
N VAL A 514 23.29 -29.31 -5.62
CA VAL A 514 22.33 -29.09 -6.71
C VAL A 514 21.99 -30.42 -7.36
N VAL A 515 20.71 -30.70 -7.54
CA VAL A 515 20.18 -31.88 -8.24
C VAL A 515 19.37 -31.43 -9.44
N VAL A 516 19.66 -31.93 -10.64
CA VAL A 516 18.93 -31.62 -11.86
C VAL A 516 18.20 -32.87 -12.34
N HIS A 517 16.88 -32.81 -12.35
CA HIS A 517 15.97 -33.84 -12.84
C HIS A 517 15.53 -33.53 -14.28
N PRO A 518 15.78 -34.42 -15.25
CA PRO A 518 15.28 -34.24 -16.61
C PRO A 518 13.77 -34.47 -16.68
N GLN A 519 13.01 -33.56 -17.29
CA GLN A 519 11.59 -33.75 -17.63
C GLN A 519 11.38 -33.74 -19.15
N GLN A 520 10.26 -34.32 -19.61
CA GLN A 520 9.87 -34.28 -21.02
C GLN A 520 9.37 -32.87 -21.42
N ASP A 521 9.42 -32.56 -22.72
CA ASP A 521 9.06 -31.26 -23.33
C ASP A 521 10.04 -30.09 -23.11
N GLY A 522 11.34 -30.38 -22.93
CA GLY A 522 12.38 -29.35 -22.89
C GLY A 522 12.46 -28.56 -21.58
N LYS A 523 11.80 -29.06 -20.52
CA LYS A 523 11.86 -28.55 -19.15
C LYS A 523 12.83 -29.38 -18.30
N GLN A 524 13.58 -28.73 -17.42
CA GLN A 524 14.45 -29.38 -16.42
C GLN A 524 14.09 -28.86 -15.04
N HIS A 525 13.89 -29.75 -14.08
CA HIS A 525 13.64 -29.38 -12.68
C HIS A 525 14.96 -29.39 -11.92
N VAL A 526 15.24 -28.34 -11.16
CA VAL A 526 16.49 -28.15 -10.42
C VAL A 526 16.18 -27.97 -8.95
N GLU A 527 16.78 -28.81 -8.10
CA GLU A 527 16.77 -28.68 -6.64
C GLU A 527 18.13 -28.15 -6.16
N LEU A 528 18.17 -27.23 -5.21
CA LEU A 528 19.35 -26.72 -4.52
C LEU A 528 19.16 -26.90 -3.00
N ASN A 529 20.12 -27.50 -2.33
CA ASN A 529 20.17 -27.67 -0.88
C ASN A 529 21.49 -27.12 -0.36
N ALA A 530 21.49 -26.06 0.45
CA ALA A 530 22.68 -25.50 1.09
C ALA A 530 22.58 -25.50 2.62
N LEU A 531 23.71 -25.67 3.30
CA LEU A 531 23.83 -25.77 4.74
C LEU A 531 25.14 -25.12 5.18
N SER A 532 25.12 -24.21 6.14
CA SER A 532 26.30 -23.63 6.79
C SER A 532 26.30 -23.86 8.29
N VAL A 533 27.48 -24.04 8.85
CA VAL A 533 27.73 -24.31 10.27
C VAL A 533 28.90 -23.44 10.73
N SER A 534 28.71 -22.61 11.74
CA SER A 534 29.75 -21.83 12.42
C SER A 534 29.88 -22.26 13.89
N VAL A 535 31.13 -22.38 14.36
CA VAL A 535 31.45 -22.62 15.78
C VAL A 535 32.01 -21.32 16.37
N ASP A 536 31.22 -20.63 17.19
CA ASP A 536 31.70 -19.53 18.02
C ASP A 536 32.04 -20.09 19.41
N ALA A 537 33.32 -20.02 19.78
CA ALA A 537 33.83 -20.46 21.08
C ALA A 537 33.85 -19.32 22.11
#